data_AF-A0A9E2ZWT6-F1
#
_entry.id   AF-A0A9E2ZWT6-F1
#
_cell.length_a   1.000
_cell.length_b   1.000
_cell.length_c   1.000
_cell.angle_alpha   90.00
_cell.angle_beta   90.00
_cell.angle_gamma   90.00
#
_symmetry.space_group_name_H-M   'P 1'
#
loop_
_entity.id
_entity.type
_entity.pdbx_description
1 polymer ?
#
loop_
_entity_poly.entity_id
_entity_poly.type
_entity_poly.pdbx_seq_one_letter_code
_entity_poly.pdbx_strand_id
1 'polypeptide(L)'
;LNDARFDVDGGIGVLLSYASKARRELPNDTVYVEGPVEPLSKGGTFAGQHILTPLRGVAVQINAFNFPVWGPLEKLAPAFIAGVPSLVKPATQTAYVTSRLVELMTATGLLPPGTLQLICGSVGDMFDHLGEQDLVYFTGSAATARGLRAHPAIVGRAVRFNAEADSLNCSILGPDVTAGMPEFDLYVQQLVTEMTVKAGQKCTAIRRALVPAGLAEQVIEAARDRLAKITVGAPAAEGVQMGALASLEQREEVRRSVKALQAAGQLVFGDPDHVEVTGASAERGAFIAPLLLRADDPGRPEPHQVEAFGPVATIIGYRGADPVAEVIELAARGRGSLVGSLVTSDAGFARDVVLGLGPWHGRLLVLDRDDAGTSTGHGSALPPLVHGGPGRAGGGEELGGIRGVLHHMQRTAVQASPRVLSAVTGRWVTGAARDASSGHPFRKSLAQLRIGDTVAAGPRRVSLDDIERFAEFTGDRFYAHMDSDAARANPFFDGRVAHGYLIVSFAAGLFVQPDPGPVLANYGLENLRFLAPVYPGDELSVTLTCKQIMPREDADYGEVRWDAEVSNQDGKQVATYDVLTLVAKQWPPAGS
;
A
#
# COMPACT_ATOMS: atom_id res chain seq x y z
N LEU A 1 1.65 16.72 25.45
CA LEU A 1 1.55 17.03 24.00
C LEU A 1 2.00 15.90 23.07
N ASN A 2 2.71 14.87 23.55
CA ASN A 2 3.34 13.84 22.70
C ASN A 2 2.38 13.15 21.70
N ASP A 3 1.14 12.89 22.07
CA ASP A 3 0.19 12.20 21.18
C ASP A 3 -0.24 13.01 19.96
N ALA A 4 -0.12 14.35 20.01
CA ALA A 4 -0.48 15.22 18.89
C ALA A 4 0.41 14.96 17.66
N ARG A 5 1.66 14.52 17.85
CA ARG A 5 2.58 14.20 16.75
C ARG A 5 2.05 13.10 15.82
N PHE A 6 1.30 12.14 16.35
CA PHE A 6 0.73 11.06 15.56
C PHE A 6 -0.37 11.55 14.60
N ASP A 7 -1.04 12.66 14.95
CA ASP A 7 -2.04 13.29 14.09
C ASP A 7 -1.41 14.33 13.16
N VAL A 8 -0.60 15.25 13.69
CA VAL A 8 -0.03 16.36 12.93
C VAL A 8 1.13 15.89 12.05
N ASP A 9 2.22 15.41 12.65
CA ASP A 9 3.41 14.98 11.92
C ASP A 9 3.12 13.72 11.11
N GLY A 10 2.27 12.84 11.64
CA GLY A 10 1.74 11.69 10.90
C GLY A 10 1.03 12.12 9.61
N GLY A 11 0.10 13.08 9.68
CA GLY A 11 -0.61 13.59 8.50
C GLY A 11 0.31 14.26 7.49
N ILE A 12 1.30 15.06 7.94
CA ILE A 12 2.32 15.66 7.07
C ILE A 12 3.17 14.56 6.40
N GLY A 13 3.56 13.54 7.16
CA GLY A 13 4.31 12.39 6.67
C GLY A 13 3.55 11.62 5.58
N VAL A 14 2.22 11.54 5.67
CA VAL A 14 1.38 10.94 4.62
C VAL A 14 1.51 11.72 3.31
N LEU A 15 1.39 13.06 3.34
CA LEU A 15 1.54 13.90 2.14
C LEU A 15 2.91 13.69 1.48
N LEU A 16 3.98 13.70 2.27
CA LEU A 16 5.36 13.51 1.77
C LEU A 16 5.58 12.11 1.17
N SER A 17 5.03 11.08 1.81
CA SER A 17 5.11 9.71 1.32
C SER A 17 4.39 9.54 -0.01
N TYR A 18 3.18 10.10 -0.14
CA TYR A 18 2.40 10.07 -1.38
C TYR A 18 3.08 10.87 -2.50
N ALA A 19 3.61 12.06 -2.21
CA ALA A 19 4.37 12.84 -3.18
C ALA A 19 5.59 12.07 -3.71
N SER A 20 6.33 11.39 -2.82
CA SER A 20 7.46 10.54 -3.18
C SER A 20 7.05 9.34 -4.04
N LYS A 21 5.99 8.63 -3.66
CA LYS A 21 5.50 7.47 -4.42
C LYS A 21 4.95 7.88 -5.79
N ALA A 22 4.16 8.96 -5.88
CA ALA A 22 3.64 9.47 -7.14
C ALA A 22 4.77 9.77 -8.15
N ARG A 23 5.82 10.48 -7.72
CA ARG A 23 6.97 10.80 -8.59
C ARG A 23 7.73 9.58 -9.10
N ARG A 24 7.72 8.46 -8.36
CA ARG A 24 8.44 7.24 -8.73
C ARG A 24 7.60 6.25 -9.52
N GLU A 25 6.30 6.19 -9.27
CA GLU A 25 5.44 5.08 -9.70
C GLU A 25 4.31 5.50 -10.66
N LEU A 26 4.01 6.80 -10.79
CA LEU A 26 3.01 7.31 -11.73
C LEU A 26 3.65 7.85 -13.01
N PRO A 27 2.97 7.73 -14.16
CA PRO A 27 3.45 8.31 -15.40
C PRO A 27 3.33 9.83 -15.39
N ASN A 28 4.15 10.49 -16.23
CA ASN A 28 3.93 11.89 -16.59
C ASN A 28 2.83 11.97 -17.67
N ASP A 29 1.60 11.59 -17.29
CA ASP A 29 0.42 11.56 -18.16
C ASP A 29 -0.86 11.67 -17.31
N THR A 30 -1.97 11.96 -17.98
CA THR A 30 -3.33 11.98 -17.43
C THR A 30 -4.00 10.60 -17.38
N VAL A 31 -3.36 9.58 -17.96
CA VAL A 31 -3.84 8.21 -18.04
C VAL A 31 -2.85 7.27 -17.35
N TYR A 32 -3.35 6.39 -16.49
CA TYR A 32 -2.56 5.32 -15.90
C TYR A 32 -2.83 4.01 -16.65
N VAL A 33 -1.78 3.36 -17.14
CA VAL A 33 -1.86 2.09 -17.88
C VAL A 33 -1.65 0.94 -16.90
N GLU A 34 -2.64 0.06 -16.75
CA GLU A 34 -2.60 -1.04 -15.78
C GLU A 34 -2.44 -2.39 -16.45
N GLY A 35 -1.41 -3.13 -16.03
CA GLY A 35 -1.14 -4.47 -16.53
C GLY A 35 -0.60 -4.51 -17.97
N PRO A 36 -0.30 -5.72 -18.48
CA PRO A 36 0.16 -5.92 -19.85
C PRO A 36 -0.96 -5.73 -20.88
N VAL A 37 -0.57 -5.59 -22.14
CA VAL A 37 -1.48 -5.65 -23.29
C VAL A 37 -1.92 -7.11 -23.49
N GLU A 38 -3.23 -7.32 -23.63
CA GLU A 38 -3.82 -8.63 -23.90
C GLU A 38 -4.00 -8.85 -25.40
N PRO A 39 -3.33 -9.84 -26.03
CA PRO A 39 -3.53 -10.14 -27.44
C PRO A 39 -4.91 -10.81 -27.65
N LEU A 40 -5.76 -10.21 -28.47
CA LEU A 40 -7.13 -10.70 -28.73
C LEU A 40 -7.31 -11.21 -30.17
N SER A 41 -6.24 -11.30 -30.95
CA SER A 41 -6.26 -11.79 -32.32
C SER A 41 -4.96 -12.51 -32.68
N LYS A 42 -5.07 -13.58 -33.48
CA LYS A 42 -3.91 -14.35 -33.95
C LYS A 42 -2.96 -13.52 -34.83
N GLY A 43 -3.51 -12.57 -35.60
CA GLY A 43 -2.74 -11.69 -36.47
C GLY A 43 -2.16 -10.45 -35.78
N GLY A 44 -2.37 -10.27 -34.47
CA GLY A 44 -1.87 -9.13 -33.72
C GLY A 44 -2.51 -7.78 -34.08
N THR A 45 -3.64 -7.76 -34.80
CA THR A 45 -4.30 -6.53 -35.26
C THR A 45 -5.35 -6.00 -34.27
N PHE A 46 -5.69 -6.76 -33.24
CA PHE A 46 -6.66 -6.43 -32.20
C PHE A 46 -6.18 -6.94 -30.82
N ALA A 47 -6.22 -6.04 -29.83
CA ALA A 47 -5.74 -6.28 -28.47
C ALA A 47 -6.56 -5.49 -27.44
N GLY A 48 -6.42 -5.84 -26.18
CA GLY A 48 -7.03 -5.16 -25.03
C GLY A 48 -5.99 -4.54 -24.10
N GLN A 49 -6.31 -3.40 -23.48
CA GLN A 49 -5.50 -2.77 -22.45
C GLN A 49 -6.41 -2.14 -21.39
N HIS A 50 -6.12 -2.38 -20.11
CA HIS A 50 -6.75 -1.65 -19.03
C HIS A 50 -6.06 -0.29 -18.84
N ILE A 51 -6.87 0.76 -18.76
CA ILE A 51 -6.43 2.11 -18.37
C ILE A 51 -7.23 2.58 -17.17
N LEU A 52 -6.68 3.53 -16.42
CA LEU A 52 -7.38 4.29 -15.40
C LEU A 52 -7.33 5.78 -15.73
N THR A 53 -8.48 6.44 -15.58
CA THR A 53 -8.64 7.90 -15.76
C THR A 53 -9.27 8.54 -14.53
N PRO A 54 -8.94 9.79 -14.17
CA PRO A 54 -9.55 10.49 -13.05
C PRO A 54 -11.09 10.49 -13.10
N LEU A 55 -11.74 10.26 -11.96
CA LEU A 55 -13.17 10.50 -11.84
C LEU A 55 -13.48 11.99 -11.96
N ARG A 56 -14.65 12.32 -12.53
CA ARG A 56 -15.08 13.71 -12.76
C ARG A 56 -16.06 14.22 -11.70
N GLY A 57 -15.87 13.79 -10.45
CA GLY A 57 -16.69 14.17 -9.30
C GLY A 57 -15.86 14.73 -8.15
N VAL A 58 -16.40 14.64 -6.95
CA VAL A 58 -15.79 15.09 -5.68
C VAL A 58 -15.58 13.89 -4.76
N ALA A 59 -14.44 13.88 -4.06
CA ALA A 59 -14.21 13.00 -2.93
C ALA A 59 -14.75 13.65 -1.64
N VAL A 60 -15.94 13.23 -1.22
CA VAL A 60 -16.58 13.66 0.03
C VAL A 60 -16.00 12.84 1.19
N GLN A 61 -15.27 13.49 2.08
CA GLN A 61 -14.61 12.87 3.22
C GLN A 61 -15.38 13.18 4.50
N ILE A 62 -16.08 12.18 5.06
CA ILE A 62 -16.76 12.29 6.35
C ILE A 62 -15.83 11.68 7.40
N ASN A 63 -15.18 12.51 8.21
CA ASN A 63 -14.08 12.07 9.07
C ASN A 63 -14.48 11.97 10.54
N ALA A 64 -13.84 11.05 11.26
CA ALA A 64 -13.99 10.86 12.70
C ALA A 64 -13.25 11.94 13.51
N PHE A 65 -13.49 11.97 14.82
CA PHE A 65 -12.95 12.98 15.73
C PHE A 65 -11.49 12.73 16.16
N ASN A 66 -11.01 11.50 16.01
CA ASN A 66 -9.74 11.02 16.58
C ASN A 66 -8.49 11.62 15.91
N PHE A 67 -8.55 11.87 14.61
CA PHE A 67 -7.43 12.36 13.80
C PHE A 67 -7.85 13.53 12.89
N PRO A 68 -8.05 14.74 13.46
CA PRO A 68 -8.51 15.90 12.71
C PRO A 68 -7.47 16.49 11.73
N VAL A 69 -6.21 16.05 11.75
CA VAL A 69 -5.19 16.39 10.73
C VAL A 69 -4.87 15.20 9.84
N TRP A 70 -4.52 14.05 10.43
CA TRP A 70 -4.14 12.87 9.66
C TRP A 70 -5.30 12.36 8.80
N GLY A 71 -6.53 12.28 9.31
CA GLY A 71 -7.68 11.76 8.58
C GLY A 71 -8.04 12.57 7.32
N PRO A 72 -8.08 13.92 7.36
CA PRO A 72 -8.24 14.71 6.13
C PRO A 72 -7.07 14.55 5.15
N LEU A 73 -5.83 14.55 5.64
CA LEU A 73 -4.65 14.52 4.77
C LEU A 73 -4.43 13.15 4.11
N GLU A 74 -4.74 12.06 4.80
CA GLU A 74 -4.56 10.71 4.29
C GLU A 74 -5.52 10.36 3.15
N LYS A 75 -6.72 10.95 3.17
CA LYS A 75 -7.69 10.85 2.08
C LYS A 75 -7.43 11.89 0.98
N LEU A 76 -7.04 13.11 1.34
CA LEU A 76 -6.73 14.16 0.37
C LEU A 76 -5.55 13.78 -0.52
N ALA A 77 -4.47 13.22 0.03
CA ALA A 77 -3.27 12.88 -0.73
C ALA A 77 -3.55 12.00 -1.98
N PRO A 78 -4.18 10.82 -1.85
CA PRO A 78 -4.50 9.99 -3.01
C PRO A 78 -5.55 10.62 -3.93
N ALA A 79 -6.57 11.31 -3.38
CA ALA A 79 -7.59 11.99 -4.19
C ALA A 79 -6.98 13.08 -5.08
N PHE A 80 -6.13 13.93 -4.49
CA PHE A 80 -5.46 15.02 -5.18
C PHE A 80 -4.51 14.50 -6.27
N ILE A 81 -3.71 13.47 -5.97
CA ILE A 81 -2.83 12.83 -6.96
C ILE A 81 -3.64 12.23 -8.12
N ALA A 82 -4.81 11.67 -7.84
CA ALA A 82 -5.71 11.16 -8.87
C ALA A 82 -6.44 12.27 -9.66
N GLY A 83 -6.28 13.55 -9.28
CA GLY A 83 -6.96 14.67 -9.93
C GLY A 83 -8.40 14.90 -9.47
N VAL A 84 -8.78 14.42 -8.29
CA VAL A 84 -10.15 14.54 -7.73
C VAL A 84 -10.17 15.55 -6.57
N PRO A 85 -11.01 16.60 -6.63
CA PRO A 85 -11.15 17.56 -5.53
C PRO A 85 -11.80 16.92 -4.29
N SER A 86 -11.46 17.42 -3.11
CA SER A 86 -11.97 16.91 -1.83
C SER A 86 -12.88 17.91 -1.11
N LEU A 87 -13.99 17.41 -0.57
CA LEU A 87 -14.85 18.11 0.37
C LEU A 87 -14.75 17.43 1.74
N VAL A 88 -14.14 18.12 2.69
CA VAL A 88 -13.87 17.59 4.02
C VAL A 88 -14.99 18.00 4.98
N LYS A 89 -15.58 17.01 5.65
CA LYS A 89 -16.50 17.19 6.77
C LYS A 89 -15.89 16.51 8.00
N PRO A 90 -15.25 17.25 8.92
CA PRO A 90 -14.75 16.68 10.16
C PRO A 90 -15.88 16.40 11.17
N ALA A 91 -15.60 15.53 12.15
CA ALA A 91 -16.44 15.42 13.32
C ALA A 91 -16.42 16.73 14.12
N THR A 92 -17.59 17.18 14.57
CA THR A 92 -17.78 18.53 15.15
C THR A 92 -16.90 18.77 16.37
N GLN A 93 -16.65 17.74 17.18
CA GLN A 93 -15.91 17.83 18.45
C GLN A 93 -14.48 18.36 18.27
N THR A 94 -13.82 18.00 17.16
CA THR A 94 -12.41 18.36 16.89
C THR A 94 -12.22 19.14 15.60
N ALA A 95 -13.34 19.60 15.00
CA ALA A 95 -13.36 20.32 13.73
C ALA A 95 -12.51 21.61 13.71
N TYR A 96 -12.27 22.24 14.86
CA TYR A 96 -11.47 23.46 14.94
C TYR A 96 -10.02 23.25 14.44
N VAL A 97 -9.44 22.06 14.67
CA VAL A 97 -8.09 21.73 14.18
C VAL A 97 -8.11 21.54 12.67
N THR A 98 -9.10 20.82 12.14
CA THR A 98 -9.28 20.64 10.69
C THR A 98 -9.54 21.97 9.98
N SER A 99 -10.35 22.86 10.58
CA SER A 99 -10.58 24.21 10.06
C SER A 99 -9.27 24.97 9.90
N ARG A 100 -8.43 24.94 10.94
CA ARG A 100 -7.14 25.62 10.91
C ARG A 100 -6.20 25.00 9.86
N LEU A 101 -6.20 23.69 9.70
CA LEU A 101 -5.44 23.01 8.65
C LEU A 101 -5.85 23.51 7.25
N VAL A 102 -7.15 23.52 6.95
CA VAL A 102 -7.67 23.93 5.63
C VAL A 102 -7.38 25.41 5.36
N GLU A 103 -7.51 26.29 6.35
CA GLU A 103 -7.13 27.69 6.25
C GLU A 103 -5.65 27.85 5.86
N LEU A 104 -4.76 27.14 6.56
CA LEU A 104 -3.32 27.18 6.31
C LEU A 104 -2.98 26.70 4.90
N MET A 105 -3.56 25.57 4.47
CA MET A 105 -3.33 25.02 3.13
C MET A 105 -3.82 25.97 2.04
N THR A 106 -5.02 26.53 2.19
CA THR A 106 -5.62 27.45 1.22
C THR A 106 -4.83 28.75 1.12
N ALA A 107 -4.34 29.28 2.25
CA ALA A 107 -3.55 30.51 2.29
C ALA A 107 -2.21 30.42 1.54
N THR A 108 -1.70 29.22 1.26
CA THR A 108 -0.46 29.05 0.48
C THR A 108 -0.60 29.47 -0.99
N GLY A 109 -1.82 29.42 -1.55
CA GLY A 109 -2.06 29.62 -2.98
C GLY A 109 -1.49 28.52 -3.89
N LEU A 110 -1.00 27.41 -3.33
CA LEU A 110 -0.42 26.29 -4.10
C LEU A 110 -1.48 25.40 -4.75
N LEU A 111 -2.68 25.33 -4.17
CA LEU A 111 -3.78 24.53 -4.68
C LEU A 111 -4.66 25.37 -5.61
N PRO A 112 -5.07 24.83 -6.78
CA PRO A 112 -6.11 25.45 -7.59
C PRO A 112 -7.40 25.69 -6.78
N PRO A 113 -8.15 26.78 -7.06
CA PRO A 113 -9.44 27.03 -6.41
C PRO A 113 -10.40 25.84 -6.58
N GLY A 114 -11.02 25.40 -5.48
CA GLY A 114 -11.97 24.28 -5.46
C GLY A 114 -11.36 22.90 -5.19
N THR A 115 -10.02 22.77 -5.17
CA THR A 115 -9.35 21.50 -4.86
C THR A 115 -9.66 20.96 -3.47
N LEU A 116 -9.74 21.85 -2.47
CA LEU A 116 -10.02 21.51 -1.08
C LEU A 116 -11.13 22.41 -0.54
N GLN A 117 -12.18 21.79 -0.03
CA GLN A 117 -13.36 22.45 0.53
C GLN A 117 -13.63 21.91 1.94
N LEU A 118 -14.32 22.69 2.77
CA LEU A 118 -14.59 22.34 4.18
C LEU A 118 -16.03 22.67 4.56
N ILE A 119 -16.69 21.74 5.24
CA ILE A 119 -17.98 21.96 5.92
C ILE A 119 -17.85 21.56 7.39
N CYS A 120 -17.99 22.52 8.29
CA CYS A 120 -18.07 22.29 9.74
C CYS A 120 -19.53 22.34 10.19
N GLY A 121 -20.06 21.22 10.70
CA GLY A 121 -21.44 21.13 11.17
C GLY A 121 -22.24 20.01 10.50
N SER A 122 -23.53 20.23 10.28
CA SER A 122 -24.40 19.27 9.57
C SER A 122 -24.10 19.24 8.07
N VAL A 123 -24.27 18.08 7.45
CA VAL A 123 -24.17 17.92 5.99
C VAL A 123 -25.42 18.40 5.25
N GLY A 124 -26.54 18.66 5.95
CA GLY A 124 -27.78 19.11 5.31
C GLY A 124 -28.26 18.15 4.22
N ASP A 125 -28.57 18.70 3.05
CA ASP A 125 -28.97 17.99 1.84
C ASP A 125 -27.79 17.62 0.92
N MET A 126 -26.54 17.79 1.36
CA MET A 126 -25.33 17.54 0.54
C MET A 126 -25.35 16.17 -0.15
N PHE A 127 -25.85 15.14 0.52
CA PHE A 127 -25.91 13.79 -0.05
C PHE A 127 -26.93 13.65 -1.19
N ASP A 128 -27.96 14.50 -1.25
CA ASP A 128 -28.95 14.49 -2.34
C ASP A 128 -28.36 15.00 -3.66
N HIS A 129 -27.26 15.75 -3.58
CA HIS A 129 -26.56 16.34 -4.73
C HIS A 129 -25.44 15.45 -5.29
N LEU A 130 -25.12 14.31 -4.66
CA LEU A 130 -24.06 13.40 -5.10
C LEU A 130 -24.36 12.79 -6.48
N GLY A 131 -23.46 12.91 -7.46
CA GLY A 131 -23.53 12.26 -8.77
C GLY A 131 -22.84 10.91 -8.85
N GLU A 132 -22.95 10.25 -10.00
CA GLU A 132 -22.40 8.91 -10.30
C GLU A 132 -20.85 8.87 -10.33
N GLN A 133 -20.21 10.03 -10.37
CA GLN A 133 -18.75 10.19 -10.40
C GLN A 133 -18.17 10.60 -9.05
N ASP A 134 -19.01 10.84 -8.04
CA ASP A 134 -18.58 11.21 -6.70
C ASP A 134 -18.15 9.98 -5.90
N LEU A 135 -17.36 10.23 -4.86
CA LEU A 135 -16.94 9.23 -3.88
C LEU A 135 -17.28 9.72 -2.48
N VAL A 136 -17.68 8.81 -1.61
CA VAL A 136 -17.86 9.08 -0.19
C VAL A 136 -16.89 8.21 0.60
N TYR A 137 -15.98 8.84 1.32
CA TYR A 137 -15.03 8.21 2.23
C TYR A 137 -15.44 8.50 3.67
N PHE A 138 -16.09 7.54 4.31
CA PHE A 138 -16.57 7.63 5.68
C PHE A 138 -15.61 6.98 6.68
N THR A 139 -15.29 7.69 7.76
CA THR A 139 -14.67 7.12 8.97
C THR A 139 -15.53 7.45 10.19
N GLY A 140 -15.94 6.44 10.96
CA GLY A 140 -16.74 6.63 12.17
C GLY A 140 -17.49 5.37 12.60
N SER A 141 -18.62 5.51 13.29
CA SER A 141 -19.32 4.33 13.82
C SER A 141 -19.96 3.46 12.74
N ALA A 142 -20.01 2.14 12.98
CA ALA A 142 -20.60 1.19 12.04
C ALA A 142 -22.09 1.45 11.80
N ALA A 143 -22.82 1.96 12.80
CA ALA A 143 -24.21 2.35 12.66
C ALA A 143 -24.40 3.53 11.70
N THR A 144 -23.55 4.56 11.83
CA THR A 144 -23.57 5.73 10.94
C THR A 144 -23.17 5.33 9.51
N ALA A 145 -22.14 4.50 9.36
CA ALA A 145 -21.72 3.98 8.05
C ALA A 145 -22.88 3.27 7.33
N ARG A 146 -23.63 2.41 8.04
CA ARG A 146 -24.80 1.72 7.47
C ARG A 146 -25.90 2.70 7.04
N GLY A 147 -26.19 3.70 7.87
CA GLY A 147 -27.18 4.73 7.54
C GLY A 147 -26.81 5.52 6.29
N LEU A 148 -25.56 5.98 6.21
CA LEU A 148 -25.06 6.72 5.04
C LEU A 148 -25.01 5.84 3.79
N ARG A 149 -24.54 4.60 3.90
CA ARG A 149 -24.50 3.65 2.77
C ARG A 149 -25.88 3.38 2.18
N ALA A 150 -26.93 3.40 3.01
CA ALA A 150 -28.31 3.19 2.60
C ALA A 150 -28.98 4.47 2.05
N HIS A 151 -28.28 5.60 1.97
CA HIS A 151 -28.84 6.85 1.47
C HIS A 151 -29.37 6.68 0.02
N PRO A 152 -30.57 7.20 -0.32
CA PRO A 152 -31.17 7.00 -1.64
C PRO A 152 -30.28 7.43 -2.81
N ALA A 153 -29.53 8.51 -2.66
CA ALA A 153 -28.57 8.95 -3.69
C ALA A 153 -27.41 7.96 -3.88
N ILE A 154 -26.85 7.42 -2.78
CA ILE A 154 -25.75 6.45 -2.84
C ILE A 154 -26.21 5.17 -3.52
N VAL A 155 -27.34 4.61 -3.08
CA VAL A 155 -27.88 3.36 -3.62
C VAL A 155 -28.39 3.56 -5.05
N GLY A 156 -29.14 4.63 -5.31
CA GLY A 156 -29.78 4.88 -6.60
C GLY A 156 -28.82 5.25 -7.72
N ARG A 157 -27.70 5.91 -7.40
CA ARG A 157 -26.68 6.32 -8.38
C ARG A 157 -25.40 5.47 -8.33
N ALA A 158 -25.38 4.43 -7.49
CA ALA A 158 -24.21 3.59 -7.24
C ALA A 158 -22.95 4.40 -6.91
N VAL A 159 -23.10 5.46 -6.11
CA VAL A 159 -21.98 6.30 -5.65
C VAL A 159 -20.99 5.41 -4.89
N ARG A 160 -19.69 5.55 -5.20
CA ARG A 160 -18.66 4.75 -4.54
C ARG A 160 -18.59 5.13 -3.06
N PHE A 161 -18.88 4.18 -2.18
CA PHE A 161 -18.91 4.41 -0.73
C PHE A 161 -17.84 3.55 -0.04
N ASN A 162 -16.76 4.18 0.38
CA ASN A 162 -15.74 3.60 1.24
C ASN A 162 -16.11 3.84 2.71
N ALA A 163 -15.98 2.82 3.55
CA ALA A 163 -16.15 2.97 4.98
C ALA A 163 -15.03 2.32 5.76
N GLU A 164 -14.50 3.08 6.70
CA GLU A 164 -13.73 2.63 7.85
C GLU A 164 -14.63 2.78 9.09
N ALA A 165 -14.86 1.69 9.80
CA ALA A 165 -15.76 1.65 10.95
C ALA A 165 -15.13 1.00 12.19
N ASP A 166 -15.91 0.96 13.27
CA ASP A 166 -15.60 0.28 14.54
C ASP A 166 -14.89 -1.07 14.31
N SER A 167 -13.87 -1.37 15.10
CA SER A 167 -13.00 -2.53 14.89
C SER A 167 -12.50 -3.13 16.21
N LEU A 168 -12.75 -4.42 16.41
CA LEU A 168 -12.21 -5.16 17.55
C LEU A 168 -10.86 -5.80 17.21
N ASN A 169 -9.85 -4.94 17.04
CA ASN A 169 -8.49 -5.37 16.74
C ASN A 169 -7.96 -6.30 17.84
N CYS A 170 -7.22 -7.34 17.42
CA CYS A 170 -6.66 -8.32 18.34
C CYS A 170 -5.13 -8.32 18.33
N SER A 171 -4.53 -8.64 19.47
CA SER A 171 -3.11 -8.99 19.58
C SER A 171 -2.98 -10.39 20.14
N ILE A 172 -2.25 -11.26 19.47
CA ILE A 172 -2.05 -12.67 19.79
C ILE A 172 -0.64 -12.87 20.33
N LEU A 173 -0.51 -13.49 21.49
CA LEU A 173 0.76 -14.00 22.00
C LEU A 173 0.91 -15.45 21.52
N GLY A 174 2.01 -15.80 20.87
CA GLY A 174 2.27 -17.16 20.40
C GLY A 174 2.44 -18.16 21.55
N PRO A 175 2.11 -19.45 21.35
CA PRO A 175 2.22 -20.48 22.38
C PRO A 175 3.67 -20.87 22.70
N ASP A 176 4.62 -20.51 21.82
CA ASP A 176 6.06 -20.69 22.00
C ASP A 176 6.66 -19.71 23.03
N VAL A 177 5.97 -18.59 23.27
CA VAL A 177 6.47 -17.51 24.11
C VAL A 177 6.32 -17.84 25.59
N THR A 178 7.33 -17.54 26.40
CA THR A 178 7.30 -17.66 27.86
C THR A 178 7.67 -16.32 28.51
N ALA A 179 7.32 -16.11 29.79
CA ALA A 179 7.58 -14.83 30.48
C ALA A 179 9.05 -14.38 30.53
N GLY A 180 10.01 -15.28 30.29
CA GLY A 180 11.44 -14.94 30.22
C GLY A 180 11.94 -14.54 28.83
N MET A 181 11.06 -14.56 27.82
CA MET A 181 11.43 -14.28 26.44
C MET A 181 11.17 -12.80 26.08
N PRO A 182 12.01 -12.19 25.23
CA PRO A 182 11.79 -10.83 24.71
C PRO A 182 10.39 -10.63 24.12
N GLU A 183 9.85 -11.64 23.44
CA GLU A 183 8.52 -11.63 22.84
C GLU A 183 7.40 -11.37 23.86
N PHE A 184 7.55 -11.85 25.10
CA PHE A 184 6.58 -11.59 26.16
C PHE A 184 6.58 -10.10 26.54
N ASP A 185 7.77 -9.53 26.76
CA ASP A 185 7.92 -8.11 27.06
C ASP A 185 7.40 -7.22 25.93
N LEU A 186 7.67 -7.61 24.68
CA LEU A 186 7.17 -6.94 23.48
C LEU A 186 5.64 -6.94 23.44
N TYR A 187 5.01 -8.08 23.70
CA TYR A 187 3.56 -8.20 23.73
C TYR A 187 2.93 -7.30 24.80
N VAL A 188 3.43 -7.35 26.03
CA VAL A 188 2.92 -6.54 27.15
C VAL A 188 3.13 -5.05 26.86
N GLN A 189 4.31 -4.66 26.36
CA GLN A 189 4.60 -3.28 25.99
C GLN A 189 3.65 -2.77 24.91
N GLN A 190 3.42 -3.56 23.87
CA GLN A 190 2.53 -3.20 22.78
C GLN A 190 1.08 -3.05 23.28
N LEU A 191 0.60 -3.99 24.09
CA LEU A 191 -0.74 -3.93 24.69
C LEU A 191 -0.94 -2.62 25.46
N VAL A 192 -0.02 -2.28 26.37
CA VAL A 192 -0.11 -1.06 27.18
C VAL A 192 0.01 0.20 26.33
N THR A 193 0.90 0.20 25.34
CA THR A 193 1.08 1.35 24.43
C THR A 193 -0.20 1.61 23.64
N GLU A 194 -0.82 0.57 23.08
CA GLU A 194 -2.03 0.71 22.28
C GLU A 194 -3.27 1.08 23.10
N MET A 195 -3.31 0.70 24.38
CA MET A 195 -4.34 1.17 25.32
C MET A 195 -4.17 2.66 25.67
N THR A 196 -2.94 3.18 25.74
CA THR A 196 -2.68 4.49 26.36
C THR A 196 -2.43 5.62 25.38
N VAL A 197 -1.82 5.36 24.22
CA VAL A 197 -1.62 6.36 23.16
C VAL A 197 -2.98 6.91 22.71
N LYS A 198 -3.12 8.24 22.75
CA LYS A 198 -4.37 8.97 22.50
C LYS A 198 -5.53 8.50 23.37
N ALA A 199 -5.25 8.06 24.60
CA ALA A 199 -6.21 7.44 25.50
C ALA A 199 -7.02 6.30 24.81
N GLY A 200 -6.34 5.52 23.97
CA GLY A 200 -6.93 4.41 23.22
C GLY A 200 -7.93 4.82 22.13
N GLN A 201 -8.05 6.11 21.80
CA GLN A 201 -8.97 6.62 20.77
C GLN A 201 -8.39 6.49 19.35
N LYS A 202 -7.82 5.32 19.04
CA LYS A 202 -7.38 4.94 17.69
C LYS A 202 -8.28 3.82 17.19
N CYS A 203 -8.72 3.90 15.93
CA CYS A 203 -9.43 2.83 15.23
C CYS A 203 -8.61 1.53 15.17
N THR A 204 -7.28 1.66 15.22
CA THR A 204 -6.29 0.57 15.23
C THR A 204 -5.84 0.17 16.64
N ALA A 205 -6.45 0.64 17.73
CA ALA A 205 -6.01 0.24 19.08
C ALA A 205 -6.37 -1.23 19.38
N ILE A 206 -5.54 -1.92 20.16
CA ILE A 206 -5.81 -3.30 20.60
C ILE A 206 -7.02 -3.30 21.54
N ARG A 207 -8.06 -4.07 21.17
CA ARG A 207 -9.27 -4.25 21.99
C ARG A 207 -9.32 -5.64 22.64
N ARG A 208 -8.71 -6.64 21.98
CA ARG A 208 -8.71 -8.04 22.41
C ARG A 208 -7.27 -8.55 22.49
N ALA A 209 -6.85 -8.95 23.68
CA ALA A 209 -5.54 -9.55 23.92
C ALA A 209 -5.69 -11.07 24.05
N LEU A 210 -5.39 -11.79 22.97
CA LEU A 210 -5.46 -13.26 22.93
C LEU A 210 -4.14 -13.84 23.45
N VAL A 211 -4.20 -14.65 24.50
CA VAL A 211 -3.01 -15.19 25.18
C VAL A 211 -3.18 -16.67 25.50
N PRO A 212 -2.11 -17.48 25.53
CA PRO A 212 -2.19 -18.83 26.10
C PRO A 212 -2.75 -18.76 27.52
N ALA A 213 -3.75 -19.58 27.84
CA ALA A 213 -4.44 -19.48 29.13
C ALA A 213 -3.50 -19.66 30.34
N GLY A 214 -2.42 -20.45 30.19
CA GLY A 214 -1.39 -20.62 31.21
C GLY A 214 -0.54 -19.37 31.47
N LEU A 215 -0.51 -18.41 30.53
CA LEU A 215 0.22 -17.15 30.65
C LEU A 215 -0.68 -15.95 30.98
N ALA A 216 -2.01 -16.13 30.98
CA ALA A 216 -2.94 -15.03 31.16
C ALA A 216 -2.67 -14.22 32.43
N GLU A 217 -2.42 -14.89 33.56
CA GLU A 217 -2.12 -14.21 34.83
C GLU A 217 -0.80 -13.43 34.79
N GLN A 218 0.23 -14.00 34.17
CA GLN A 218 1.53 -13.34 34.04
C GLN A 218 1.43 -12.09 33.15
N VAL A 219 0.65 -12.17 32.06
CA VAL A 219 0.39 -11.01 31.19
C VAL A 219 -0.42 -9.95 31.94
N ILE A 220 -1.43 -10.35 32.72
CA ILE A 220 -2.23 -9.43 33.54
C ILE A 220 -1.32 -8.68 34.51
N GLU A 221 -0.50 -9.39 35.31
CA GLU A 221 0.38 -8.75 36.29
C GLU A 221 1.39 -7.81 35.63
N ALA A 222 2.05 -8.25 34.55
CA ALA A 222 3.01 -7.41 33.83
C ALA A 222 2.35 -6.17 33.20
N ALA A 223 1.11 -6.29 32.70
CA ALA A 223 0.35 -5.17 32.19
C ALA A 223 -0.09 -4.23 33.31
N ARG A 224 -0.56 -4.75 34.46
CA ARG A 224 -0.94 -3.97 35.65
C ARG A 224 0.23 -3.13 36.15
N ASP A 225 1.41 -3.72 36.27
CA ASP A 225 2.63 -3.03 36.71
C ASP A 225 3.02 -1.86 35.80
N ARG A 226 2.83 -2.01 34.48
CA ARG A 226 3.10 -0.96 33.51
C ARG A 226 2.00 0.10 33.50
N LEU A 227 0.73 -0.30 33.54
CA LEU A 227 -0.42 0.61 33.56
C LEU A 227 -0.47 1.46 34.83
N ALA A 228 -0.08 0.91 35.99
CA ALA A 228 0.00 1.63 37.26
C ALA A 228 0.97 2.82 37.23
N LYS A 229 1.95 2.81 36.31
CA LYS A 229 2.92 3.89 36.14
C LYS A 229 2.42 5.01 35.23
N ILE A 230 1.28 4.83 34.54
CA ILE A 230 0.76 5.79 33.58
C ILE A 230 0.05 6.94 34.30
N THR A 231 0.69 8.11 34.31
CA THR A 231 0.07 9.32 34.88
C THR A 231 -0.96 9.92 33.90
N VAL A 232 -2.22 10.00 34.34
CA VAL A 232 -3.32 10.66 33.63
C VAL A 232 -3.42 12.12 34.05
N GLY A 233 -3.59 13.05 33.10
CA GLY A 233 -3.63 14.46 33.46
C GLY A 233 -3.75 15.45 32.31
N ALA A 234 -3.64 16.73 32.66
CA ALA A 234 -3.52 17.81 31.69
C ALA A 234 -2.29 17.57 30.79
N PRO A 235 -2.41 17.60 29.44
CA PRO A 235 -1.29 17.31 28.53
C PRO A 235 -0.08 18.24 28.62
N ALA A 236 -0.20 19.36 29.35
CA ALA A 236 0.85 20.34 29.60
C ALA A 236 1.49 20.22 31.01
N ALA A 237 0.92 19.39 31.90
CA ALA A 237 1.50 19.13 33.21
C ALA A 237 2.69 18.16 33.09
N GLU A 238 3.70 18.37 33.92
CA GLU A 238 4.91 17.53 33.97
C GLU A 238 4.56 16.09 34.37
N GLY A 239 5.24 15.12 33.76
CA GLY A 239 5.05 13.69 34.06
C GLY A 239 3.80 13.05 33.46
N VAL A 240 2.84 13.81 32.93
CA VAL A 240 1.62 13.26 32.31
C VAL A 240 1.96 12.47 31.05
N GLN A 241 1.50 11.22 31.00
CA GLN A 241 1.71 10.29 29.88
C GLN A 241 0.43 10.07 29.06
N MET A 242 -0.75 10.12 29.69
CA MET A 242 -2.04 9.94 29.01
C MET A 242 -2.97 11.14 29.26
N GLY A 243 -3.55 11.65 28.17
CA GLY A 243 -4.50 12.77 28.21
C GLY A 243 -5.95 12.36 28.46
N ALA A 244 -6.87 13.27 28.16
CA ALA A 244 -8.31 13.02 28.18
C ALA A 244 -8.81 12.38 26.88
N LEU A 245 -10.01 11.82 26.93
CA LEU A 245 -10.82 11.54 25.75
C LEU A 245 -11.29 12.84 25.09
N ALA A 246 -11.74 12.75 23.84
CA ALA A 246 -12.14 13.90 23.03
C ALA A 246 -13.32 14.73 23.61
N SER A 247 -14.20 14.15 24.42
CA SER A 247 -15.35 14.84 25.03
C SER A 247 -15.94 14.07 26.21
N LEU A 248 -16.76 14.74 27.04
CA LEU A 248 -17.44 14.12 28.17
C LEU A 248 -18.42 13.03 27.70
N GLU A 249 -19.10 13.26 26.58
CA GLU A 249 -20.00 12.29 25.96
C GLU A 249 -19.26 11.01 25.56
N GLN A 250 -18.04 11.13 25.03
CA GLN A 250 -17.19 9.98 24.72
C GLN A 250 -16.77 9.22 25.99
N ARG A 251 -16.50 9.91 27.11
CA ARG A 251 -16.22 9.24 28.39
C ARG A 251 -17.40 8.40 28.86
N GLU A 252 -18.61 8.95 28.80
CA GLU A 252 -19.81 8.22 29.21
C GLU A 252 -20.14 7.05 28.27
N GLU A 253 -19.83 7.16 26.97
CA GLU A 253 -19.93 6.04 26.02
C GLU A 253 -18.96 4.91 26.37
N VAL A 254 -17.71 5.25 26.69
CA VAL A 254 -16.70 4.27 27.12
C VAL A 254 -17.16 3.56 28.40
N ARG A 255 -17.64 4.31 29.40
CA ARG A 255 -18.19 3.73 30.65
C ARG A 255 -19.34 2.75 30.39
N ARG A 256 -20.26 3.10 29.49
CA ARG A 256 -21.38 2.23 29.11
C ARG A 256 -20.88 0.94 28.44
N SER A 257 -19.88 1.06 27.58
CA SER A 257 -19.28 -0.08 26.89
C SER A 257 -18.54 -1.00 27.86
N VAL A 258 -17.79 -0.44 28.82
CA VAL A 258 -17.13 -1.19 29.89
C VAL A 258 -18.15 -1.95 30.74
N LYS A 259 -19.26 -1.31 31.12
CA LYS A 259 -20.34 -1.96 31.87
C LYS A 259 -20.91 -3.17 31.12
N ALA A 260 -21.05 -3.08 29.79
CA ALA A 260 -21.48 -4.22 28.98
C ALA A 260 -20.43 -5.33 28.93
N LEU A 261 -19.13 -4.98 28.82
CA LEU A 261 -18.03 -5.94 28.84
C LEU A 261 -17.90 -6.68 30.19
N GLN A 262 -18.21 -6.02 31.31
CA GLN A 262 -18.22 -6.64 32.64
C GLN A 262 -19.28 -7.75 32.80
N ALA A 263 -20.25 -7.87 31.88
CA ALA A 263 -21.15 -9.04 31.85
C ALA A 263 -20.45 -10.34 31.40
N ALA A 264 -19.29 -10.23 30.77
CA ALA A 264 -18.50 -11.35 30.23
C ALA A 264 -17.15 -11.56 30.93
N GLY A 265 -16.76 -10.65 31.82
CA GLY A 265 -15.42 -10.65 32.38
C GLY A 265 -15.28 -9.74 33.57
N GLN A 266 -14.10 -9.81 34.19
CA GLN A 266 -13.77 -9.06 35.40
C GLN A 266 -12.83 -7.91 35.06
N LEU A 267 -12.99 -6.78 35.74
CA LEU A 267 -12.04 -5.69 35.68
C LEU A 267 -10.83 -6.05 36.55
N VAL A 268 -9.65 -6.19 35.93
CA VAL A 268 -8.39 -6.59 36.60
C VAL A 268 -7.44 -5.40 36.81
N PHE A 269 -7.71 -4.26 36.17
CA PHE A 269 -7.01 -3.01 36.39
C PHE A 269 -7.92 -1.80 36.15
N GLY A 270 -7.73 -0.77 36.97
CA GLY A 270 -8.40 0.54 36.85
C GLY A 270 -9.81 0.58 37.45
N ASP A 271 -10.44 1.74 37.35
CA ASP A 271 -11.80 2.01 37.80
C ASP A 271 -12.48 2.92 36.76
N PRO A 272 -13.62 2.53 36.15
CA PRO A 272 -14.31 3.36 35.17
C PRO A 272 -14.89 4.66 35.76
N ASP A 273 -15.19 4.68 37.05
CA ASP A 273 -15.87 5.78 37.74
C ASP A 273 -14.87 6.70 38.47
N HIS A 274 -13.67 6.21 38.78
CA HIS A 274 -12.64 6.97 39.48
C HIS A 274 -11.32 7.05 38.68
N VAL A 275 -10.76 8.26 38.59
CA VAL A 275 -9.42 8.50 38.02
C VAL A 275 -8.72 9.62 38.76
N GLU A 276 -7.47 9.37 39.16
CA GLU A 276 -6.58 10.42 39.65
C GLU A 276 -6.04 11.22 38.47
N VAL A 277 -6.13 12.55 38.55
CA VAL A 277 -5.80 13.44 37.43
C VAL A 277 -4.80 14.49 37.88
N THR A 278 -3.66 14.55 37.20
CA THR A 278 -2.62 15.55 37.45
C THR A 278 -2.90 16.84 36.68
N GLY A 279 -2.90 17.98 37.38
CA GLY A 279 -2.99 19.30 36.74
C GLY A 279 -4.35 19.63 36.10
N ALA A 280 -5.41 18.86 36.37
CA ALA A 280 -6.76 19.12 35.89
C ALA A 280 -7.83 18.56 36.86
N SER A 281 -9.11 18.90 36.61
CA SER A 281 -10.25 18.34 37.34
C SER A 281 -10.76 17.08 36.63
N ALA A 282 -10.83 15.97 37.37
CA ALA A 282 -11.40 14.70 36.90
C ALA A 282 -12.89 14.81 36.52
N GLU A 283 -13.62 15.68 37.21
CA GLU A 283 -15.04 15.92 36.95
C GLU A 283 -15.26 16.72 35.67
N ARG A 284 -14.55 17.84 35.52
CA ARG A 284 -14.69 18.76 34.37
C ARG A 284 -14.05 18.25 33.09
N GLY A 285 -13.02 17.42 33.19
CA GLY A 285 -12.32 16.85 32.04
C GLY A 285 -12.83 15.46 31.67
N ALA A 286 -12.72 15.09 30.39
CA ALA A 286 -13.09 13.77 29.89
C ALA A 286 -12.01 12.70 30.17
N PHE A 287 -11.47 12.69 31.39
CA PHE A 287 -10.44 11.72 31.80
C PHE A 287 -11.08 10.39 32.17
N ILE A 288 -10.36 9.31 31.91
CA ILE A 288 -10.68 7.96 32.36
C ILE A 288 -9.37 7.20 32.63
N ALA A 289 -9.35 6.34 33.65
CA ALA A 289 -8.21 5.47 33.89
C ALA A 289 -8.08 4.44 32.75
N PRO A 290 -6.88 3.88 32.48
CA PRO A 290 -6.77 2.67 31.68
C PRO A 290 -7.54 1.52 32.34
N LEU A 291 -8.29 0.75 31.55
CA LEU A 291 -9.15 -0.33 32.04
C LEU A 291 -8.78 -1.65 31.36
N LEU A 292 -8.29 -2.61 32.14
CA LEU A 292 -7.98 -3.95 31.65
C LEU A 292 -9.02 -4.92 32.17
N LEU A 293 -9.67 -5.63 31.26
CA LEU A 293 -10.60 -6.70 31.61
C LEU A 293 -10.00 -8.07 31.31
N ARG A 294 -10.51 -9.10 31.98
CA ARG A 294 -10.27 -10.51 31.69
C ARG A 294 -11.60 -11.20 31.44
N ALA A 295 -11.75 -11.86 30.29
CA ALA A 295 -12.87 -12.76 30.04
C ALA A 295 -12.48 -14.19 30.43
N ASP A 296 -13.22 -14.78 31.37
CA ASP A 296 -12.94 -16.15 31.84
C ASP A 296 -13.40 -17.23 30.84
N ASP A 297 -14.44 -16.93 30.07
CA ASP A 297 -14.96 -17.76 29.00
C ASP A 297 -14.75 -17.06 27.63
N PRO A 298 -13.83 -17.58 26.77
CA PRO A 298 -13.59 -17.01 25.44
C PRO A 298 -14.81 -17.15 24.50
N GLY A 299 -15.80 -17.98 24.87
CA GLY A 299 -17.06 -18.16 24.16
C GLY A 299 -18.04 -16.99 24.30
N ARG A 300 -17.88 -16.12 25.31
CA ARG A 300 -18.79 -14.98 25.56
C ARG A 300 -18.85 -14.01 24.38
N PRO A 301 -20.04 -13.51 23.99
CA PRO A 301 -20.18 -12.64 22.83
C PRO A 301 -19.62 -11.21 23.04
N GLU A 302 -19.67 -10.68 24.26
CA GLU A 302 -19.44 -9.25 24.54
C GLU A 302 -18.04 -8.77 24.12
N PRO A 303 -16.93 -9.47 24.47
CA PRO A 303 -15.58 -9.08 24.01
C PRO A 303 -15.41 -9.11 22.50
N HIS A 304 -16.33 -9.75 21.76
CA HIS A 304 -16.32 -9.85 20.30
C HIS A 304 -17.38 -8.96 19.63
N GLN A 305 -18.18 -8.22 20.39
CA GLN A 305 -19.28 -7.39 19.86
C GLN A 305 -19.27 -5.95 20.34
N VAL A 306 -18.78 -5.70 21.55
CA VAL A 306 -18.76 -4.37 22.18
C VAL A 306 -17.37 -3.78 22.05
N GLU A 307 -17.26 -2.62 21.41
CA GLU A 307 -16.04 -1.81 21.39
C GLU A 307 -16.16 -0.65 22.38
N ALA A 308 -15.26 -0.60 23.37
CA ALA A 308 -15.06 0.58 24.19
C ALA A 308 -13.97 1.46 23.55
N PHE A 309 -14.36 2.56 22.88
CA PHE A 309 -13.45 3.44 22.15
C PHE A 309 -12.66 4.39 23.07
N GLY A 310 -11.83 3.80 23.93
CA GLY A 310 -11.02 4.46 24.93
C GLY A 310 -9.86 3.56 25.37
N PRO A 311 -9.25 3.78 26.55
CA PRO A 311 -8.08 3.03 27.00
C PRO A 311 -8.48 1.68 27.62
N VAL A 312 -9.20 0.86 26.84
CA VAL A 312 -9.84 -0.39 27.29
C VAL A 312 -9.40 -1.55 26.40
N ALA A 313 -9.01 -2.65 27.03
CA ALA A 313 -8.75 -3.93 26.36
C ALA A 313 -9.22 -5.11 27.22
N THR A 314 -9.55 -6.23 26.58
CA THR A 314 -9.96 -7.47 27.24
C THR A 314 -8.99 -8.59 26.93
N ILE A 315 -8.40 -9.20 27.97
CA ILE A 315 -7.60 -10.42 27.87
C ILE A 315 -8.51 -11.63 27.75
N ILE A 316 -8.23 -12.48 26.77
CA ILE A 316 -8.99 -13.68 26.43
C ILE A 316 -7.99 -14.83 26.33
N GLY A 317 -8.14 -15.83 27.19
CA GLY A 317 -7.28 -17.01 27.20
C GLY A 317 -7.70 -18.05 26.15
N TYR A 318 -6.74 -18.59 25.40
CA TYR A 318 -6.93 -19.73 24.51
C TYR A 318 -6.18 -20.96 25.07
N ARG A 319 -6.75 -22.17 24.92
CA ARG A 319 -6.36 -23.38 25.70
C ARG A 319 -5.99 -24.60 24.85
N GLY A 320 -6.09 -24.51 23.53
CA GLY A 320 -6.36 -25.63 22.63
C GLY A 320 -5.18 -26.55 22.34
N ALA A 321 -5.52 -27.81 22.04
CA ALA A 321 -4.62 -28.81 21.45
C ALA A 321 -4.18 -28.43 20.02
N ASP A 322 -4.97 -27.60 19.34
CA ASP A 322 -4.63 -26.91 18.09
C ASP A 322 -4.71 -25.40 18.33
N PRO A 323 -3.62 -24.76 18.77
CA PRO A 323 -3.61 -23.33 19.07
C PRO A 323 -3.82 -22.47 17.83
N VAL A 324 -3.46 -22.94 16.63
CA VAL A 324 -3.63 -22.18 15.38
C VAL A 324 -5.12 -22.02 15.06
N ALA A 325 -5.87 -23.12 15.06
CA ALA A 325 -7.30 -23.07 14.76
C ALA A 325 -8.08 -22.22 15.77
N GLU A 326 -7.77 -22.35 17.07
CA GLU A 326 -8.47 -21.61 18.12
C GLU A 326 -8.21 -20.09 18.04
N VAL A 327 -6.96 -19.64 17.82
CA VAL A 327 -6.70 -18.19 17.70
C VAL A 327 -7.34 -17.60 16.45
N ILE A 328 -7.40 -18.35 15.35
CA ILE A 328 -8.09 -17.93 14.13
C ILE A 328 -9.60 -17.77 14.39
N GLU A 329 -10.22 -18.77 15.04
CA GLU A 329 -11.64 -18.71 15.38
C GLU A 329 -11.95 -17.51 16.30
N LEU A 330 -11.18 -17.34 17.37
CA LEU A 330 -11.37 -16.23 18.30
C LEU A 330 -11.15 -14.87 17.63
N ALA A 331 -10.12 -14.72 16.81
CA ALA A 331 -9.89 -13.50 16.06
C ALA A 331 -11.05 -13.20 15.09
N ALA A 332 -11.51 -14.21 14.34
CA ALA A 332 -12.62 -14.12 13.39
C ALA A 332 -13.96 -13.74 14.04
N ARG A 333 -14.16 -14.02 15.33
CA ARG A 333 -15.35 -13.55 16.09
C ARG A 333 -15.48 -12.03 16.17
N GLY A 334 -14.40 -11.28 15.91
CA GLY A 334 -14.46 -9.83 15.68
C GLY A 334 -15.29 -9.42 14.44
N ARG A 335 -15.57 -10.39 13.55
CA ARG A 335 -16.32 -10.25 12.29
C ARG A 335 -15.70 -9.25 11.31
N GLY A 336 -14.38 -9.29 11.21
CA GLY A 336 -13.59 -8.40 10.37
C GLY A 336 -13.07 -7.19 11.14
N SER A 337 -11.74 -7.01 11.13
CA SER A 337 -11.04 -5.97 11.88
C SER A 337 -10.09 -5.19 10.95
N LEU A 338 -9.73 -3.97 11.35
CA LEU A 338 -8.73 -3.15 10.65
C LEU A 338 -7.34 -3.79 10.75
N VAL A 339 -6.94 -4.17 11.96
CA VAL A 339 -5.60 -4.71 12.22
C VAL A 339 -5.63 -5.84 13.24
N GLY A 340 -4.71 -6.79 13.07
CA GLY A 340 -4.30 -7.72 14.14
C GLY A 340 -2.79 -7.70 14.31
N SER A 341 -2.31 -8.17 15.47
CA SER A 341 -0.89 -8.50 15.67
C SER A 341 -0.69 -9.90 16.21
N LEU A 342 0.48 -10.45 15.94
CA LEU A 342 0.98 -11.71 16.47
C LEU A 342 2.40 -11.48 16.98
N VAL A 343 2.66 -11.89 18.23
CA VAL A 343 3.98 -11.83 18.85
C VAL A 343 4.44 -13.26 19.12
N THR A 344 5.43 -13.74 18.36
CA THR A 344 5.90 -15.14 18.39
C THR A 344 7.33 -15.20 17.83
N SER A 345 8.12 -16.17 18.25
CA SER A 345 9.42 -16.49 17.64
C SER A 345 9.34 -17.67 16.66
N ASP A 346 8.16 -18.30 16.52
CA ASP A 346 7.92 -19.42 15.61
C ASP A 346 7.35 -18.93 14.26
N ALA A 347 8.21 -18.93 13.24
CA ALA A 347 7.85 -18.53 11.88
C ALA A 347 6.81 -19.48 11.23
N GLY A 348 6.77 -20.75 11.62
CA GLY A 348 5.76 -21.71 11.15
C GLY A 348 4.38 -21.37 11.70
N PHE A 349 4.29 -21.16 13.02
CA PHE A 349 3.08 -20.66 13.67
C PHE A 349 2.63 -19.32 13.08
N ALA A 350 3.58 -18.39 12.88
CA ALA A 350 3.30 -17.11 12.26
C ALA A 350 2.69 -17.23 10.87
N ARG A 351 3.25 -18.10 10.01
CA ARG A 351 2.72 -18.36 8.67
C ARG A 351 1.27 -18.81 8.73
N ASP A 352 0.96 -19.82 9.53
CA ASP A 352 -0.36 -20.44 9.53
C ASP A 352 -1.42 -19.49 10.11
N VAL A 353 -1.09 -18.76 11.18
CA VAL A 353 -1.96 -17.72 11.74
C VAL A 353 -2.15 -16.57 10.75
N VAL A 354 -1.10 -16.07 10.11
CA VAL A 354 -1.23 -14.97 9.12
C VAL A 354 -2.14 -15.36 7.96
N LEU A 355 -1.97 -16.57 7.41
CA LEU A 355 -2.82 -17.06 6.32
C LEU A 355 -4.27 -17.25 6.77
N GLY A 356 -4.50 -17.74 7.99
CA GLY A 356 -5.84 -17.91 8.55
C GLY A 356 -6.54 -16.59 8.90
N LEU A 357 -5.79 -15.57 9.31
CA LEU A 357 -6.33 -14.26 9.71
C LEU A 357 -6.50 -13.29 8.55
N GLY A 358 -5.76 -13.47 7.44
CA GLY A 358 -5.80 -12.59 6.26
C GLY A 358 -7.22 -12.26 5.75
N PRO A 359 -8.16 -13.24 5.64
CA PRO A 359 -9.55 -12.96 5.25
C PRO A 359 -10.35 -12.09 6.23
N TRP A 360 -9.85 -11.86 7.44
CA TRP A 360 -10.54 -11.16 8.52
C TRP A 360 -9.87 -9.84 8.93
N HIS A 361 -8.67 -9.53 8.42
CA HIS A 361 -7.91 -8.35 8.84
C HIS A 361 -7.30 -7.66 7.63
N GLY A 362 -7.42 -6.33 7.52
CA GLY A 362 -6.77 -5.59 6.44
C GLY A 362 -5.27 -5.41 6.64
N ARG A 363 -4.79 -5.52 7.89
CA ARG A 363 -3.37 -5.51 8.23
C ARG A 363 -3.03 -6.50 9.34
N LEU A 364 -1.88 -7.15 9.23
CA LEU A 364 -1.32 -8.00 10.27
C LEU A 364 0.12 -7.56 10.57
N LEU A 365 0.42 -7.33 11.85
CA LEU A 365 1.78 -7.12 12.34
C LEU A 365 2.25 -8.43 12.99
N VAL A 366 3.25 -9.09 12.42
CA VAL A 366 4.03 -10.11 13.13
C VAL A 366 5.19 -9.38 13.79
N LEU A 367 5.46 -9.67 15.06
CA LEU A 367 6.46 -8.98 15.85
C LEU A 367 7.30 -10.00 16.63
N ASP A 368 8.61 -9.86 16.58
CA ASP A 368 9.55 -10.66 17.35
C ASP A 368 10.76 -9.81 17.80
N ARG A 369 11.76 -10.45 18.38
CA ARG A 369 13.00 -9.77 18.81
C ARG A 369 13.81 -9.18 17.65
N ASP A 370 13.67 -9.70 16.44
CA ASP A 370 14.51 -9.35 15.29
C ASP A 370 14.00 -8.07 14.62
N ASP A 371 12.68 -7.83 14.60
CA ASP A 371 12.08 -6.64 13.97
C ASP A 371 11.63 -5.54 14.94
N ALA A 372 11.46 -5.84 16.24
CA ALA A 372 10.91 -4.91 17.22
C ALA A 372 11.66 -3.58 17.33
N GLY A 373 12.99 -3.58 17.14
CA GLY A 373 13.82 -2.37 17.22
C GLY A 373 13.51 -1.33 16.15
N THR A 374 12.85 -1.72 15.06
CA THR A 374 12.48 -0.85 13.93
C THR A 374 10.98 -0.89 13.59
N SER A 375 10.20 -1.63 14.37
CA SER A 375 8.76 -1.71 14.18
C SER A 375 8.09 -0.35 14.38
N THR A 376 7.12 -0.06 13.51
CA THR A 376 6.29 1.15 13.60
C THR A 376 5.11 0.98 14.56
N GLY A 377 4.92 -0.23 15.08
CA GLY A 377 3.89 -0.58 16.04
C GLY A 377 2.52 -0.90 15.42
N HIS A 378 1.68 -1.57 16.22
CA HIS A 378 0.34 -2.02 15.83
C HIS A 378 -0.56 -0.86 15.36
N GLY A 379 -0.59 0.24 16.12
CA GLY A 379 -1.54 1.33 15.92
C GLY A 379 -1.17 2.35 14.85
N SER A 380 -0.05 2.18 14.14
CA SER A 380 0.41 3.12 13.11
C SER A 380 -0.04 2.68 11.72
N ALA A 381 -0.96 3.42 11.11
CA ALA A 381 -1.35 3.21 9.71
C ALA A 381 -0.33 3.87 8.77
N LEU A 382 0.47 3.06 8.06
CA LEU A 382 1.54 3.56 7.20
C LEU A 382 1.03 3.86 5.78
N PRO A 383 1.37 5.01 5.17
CA PRO A 383 0.86 5.38 3.84
C PRO A 383 1.08 4.34 2.72
N PRO A 384 2.21 3.60 2.67
CA PRO A 384 2.40 2.57 1.65
C PRO A 384 1.59 1.29 1.86
N LEU A 385 1.04 1.06 3.05
CA LEU A 385 0.31 -0.15 3.42
C LEU A 385 -1.19 0.12 3.46
N VAL A 386 -2.01 -0.90 3.18
CA VAL A 386 -3.47 -0.77 3.22
C VAL A 386 -3.92 -0.47 4.65
N HIS A 387 -4.83 0.49 4.78
CA HIS A 387 -5.57 0.77 6.01
C HIS A 387 -7.06 0.56 5.71
N GLY A 388 -7.68 -0.40 6.38
CA GLY A 388 -9.01 -0.87 6.03
C GLY A 388 -9.23 -2.27 6.58
N GLY A 389 -10.40 -2.85 6.33
CA GLY A 389 -10.70 -4.19 6.81
C GLY A 389 -12.10 -4.67 6.43
N PRO A 390 -12.29 -5.99 6.34
CA PRO A 390 -13.57 -6.57 5.93
C PRO A 390 -14.63 -6.42 7.03
N GLY A 391 -15.89 -6.72 6.69
CA GLY A 391 -16.96 -6.92 7.65
C GLY A 391 -17.21 -5.70 8.53
N ARG A 392 -17.05 -5.85 9.86
CA ARG A 392 -17.35 -4.81 10.85
C ARG A 392 -16.51 -3.55 10.64
N ALA A 393 -15.24 -3.71 10.28
CA ALA A 393 -14.30 -2.63 9.98
C ALA A 393 -14.72 -1.76 8.77
N GLY A 394 -15.77 -2.15 8.04
CA GLY A 394 -16.45 -1.31 7.05
C GLY A 394 -16.41 -1.87 5.63
N GLY A 395 -15.43 -2.75 5.32
CA GLY A 395 -15.22 -3.35 4.01
C GLY A 395 -14.48 -2.45 3.02
N GLY A 396 -14.01 -1.28 3.48
CA GLY A 396 -13.24 -0.33 2.68
C GLY A 396 -11.73 -0.53 2.75
N GLU A 397 -11.03 0.13 1.83
CA GLU A 397 -9.57 0.21 1.79
C GLU A 397 -9.12 1.65 1.48
N GLU A 398 -8.22 2.15 2.33
CA GLU A 398 -7.56 3.44 2.28
C GLU A 398 -6.03 3.23 2.30
N LEU A 399 -5.27 4.30 2.07
CA LEU A 399 -3.82 4.24 1.92
C LEU A 399 -3.34 3.27 0.83
N GLY A 400 -2.46 2.31 1.15
CA GLY A 400 -1.98 1.29 0.21
C GLY A 400 -1.06 1.81 -0.91
N GLY A 401 -0.50 3.00 -0.74
CA GLY A 401 0.31 3.68 -1.76
C GLY A 401 -0.51 4.00 -3.01
N ILE A 402 -0.03 3.57 -4.18
CA ILE A 402 -0.72 3.81 -5.46
C ILE A 402 -2.10 3.16 -5.50
N ARG A 403 -2.36 2.08 -4.74
CA ARG A 403 -3.70 1.46 -4.66
C ARG A 403 -4.77 2.48 -4.27
N GLY A 404 -4.53 3.28 -3.23
CA GLY A 404 -5.45 4.33 -2.79
C GLY A 404 -5.67 5.44 -3.82
N VAL A 405 -4.67 5.75 -4.66
CA VAL A 405 -4.83 6.67 -5.79
C VAL A 405 -5.82 6.08 -6.81
N LEU A 406 -5.64 4.80 -7.16
CA LEU A 406 -6.47 4.13 -8.17
C LEU A 406 -7.94 4.00 -7.73
N HIS A 407 -8.25 4.04 -6.43
CA HIS A 407 -9.64 4.05 -5.93
C HIS A 407 -10.43 5.29 -6.42
N HIS A 408 -9.73 6.39 -6.69
CA HIS A 408 -10.27 7.67 -7.18
C HIS A 408 -10.31 7.76 -8.72
N MET A 409 -10.01 6.66 -9.41
CA MET A 409 -9.99 6.59 -10.87
C MET A 409 -11.02 5.59 -11.40
N GLN A 410 -11.41 5.75 -12.66
CA GLN A 410 -12.23 4.78 -13.39
C GLN A 410 -11.34 3.88 -14.22
N ARG A 411 -11.39 2.57 -13.94
CA ARG A 411 -10.78 1.54 -14.75
C ARG A 411 -11.63 1.24 -15.99
N THR A 412 -11.00 1.19 -17.14
CA THR A 412 -11.66 0.93 -18.43
C THR A 412 -10.81 -0.02 -19.25
N ALA A 413 -11.41 -1.13 -19.71
CA ALA A 413 -10.80 -2.00 -20.70
C ALA A 413 -11.01 -1.40 -22.09
N VAL A 414 -9.93 -0.96 -22.74
CA VAL A 414 -9.94 -0.44 -24.10
C VAL A 414 -9.52 -1.55 -25.04
N GLN A 415 -10.38 -1.89 -26.00
CA GLN A 415 -10.09 -2.87 -27.04
C GLN A 415 -9.96 -2.16 -28.38
N ALA A 416 -8.80 -2.28 -29.02
CA ALA A 416 -8.55 -1.60 -30.28
C ALA A 416 -7.39 -2.22 -31.05
N SER A 417 -7.09 -1.67 -32.23
CA SER A 417 -5.83 -1.96 -32.91
C SER A 417 -4.63 -1.48 -32.09
N PRO A 418 -3.45 -2.13 -32.20
CA PRO A 418 -2.23 -1.67 -31.54
C PRO A 418 -1.93 -0.19 -31.76
N ARG A 419 -2.12 0.33 -32.98
CA ARG A 419 -1.94 1.77 -33.29
C ARG A 419 -2.79 2.68 -32.41
N VAL A 420 -4.05 2.32 -32.19
CA VAL A 420 -4.98 3.12 -31.37
C VAL A 420 -4.63 2.98 -29.90
N LEU A 421 -4.32 1.76 -29.42
CA LEU A 421 -3.86 1.56 -28.05
C LEU A 421 -2.59 2.37 -27.78
N SER A 422 -1.68 2.48 -28.75
CA SER A 422 -0.48 3.29 -28.60
C SER A 422 -0.76 4.78 -28.45
N ALA A 423 -1.73 5.30 -29.21
CA ALA A 423 -2.16 6.68 -29.08
C ALA A 423 -2.87 6.95 -27.73
N VAL A 424 -3.70 6.02 -27.28
CA VAL A 424 -4.46 6.14 -26.01
C VAL A 424 -3.55 6.07 -24.79
N THR A 425 -2.51 5.23 -24.83
CA THR A 425 -1.65 4.95 -23.67
C THR A 425 -0.36 5.74 -23.63
N GLY A 426 -0.02 6.46 -24.72
CA GLY A 426 1.29 7.08 -24.86
C GLY A 426 2.44 6.07 -24.83
N ARG A 427 2.20 4.82 -25.28
CA ARG A 427 3.19 3.73 -25.29
C ARG A 427 3.09 2.93 -26.59
N TRP A 428 4.20 2.59 -27.21
CA TRP A 428 4.19 1.68 -28.34
C TRP A 428 3.69 0.30 -27.91
N VAL A 429 2.78 -0.26 -28.72
CA VAL A 429 2.18 -1.58 -28.51
C VAL A 429 2.59 -2.47 -29.68
N THR A 430 2.98 -3.71 -29.39
CA THR A 430 3.36 -4.68 -30.42
C THR A 430 2.29 -4.80 -31.51
N GLY A 431 2.72 -4.72 -32.78
CA GLY A 431 1.84 -4.65 -33.95
C GLY A 431 1.45 -3.23 -34.37
N ALA A 432 1.81 -2.19 -33.61
CA ALA A 432 1.71 -0.81 -34.07
C ALA A 432 2.79 -0.51 -35.12
N ALA A 433 2.58 0.54 -35.92
CA ALA A 433 3.53 0.95 -36.95
C ALA A 433 4.90 1.29 -36.33
N ARG A 434 5.95 0.94 -37.08
CA ARG A 434 7.35 1.25 -36.78
C ARG A 434 7.84 2.30 -37.78
N ASP A 435 8.57 3.31 -37.31
CA ASP A 435 9.20 4.32 -38.16
C ASP A 435 10.72 4.13 -38.19
N ALA A 436 11.23 3.58 -39.30
CA ALA A 436 12.66 3.47 -39.57
C ALA A 436 13.17 4.55 -40.54
N SER A 437 12.31 5.48 -40.98
CA SER A 437 12.63 6.45 -42.04
C SER A 437 13.48 7.63 -41.57
N SER A 438 13.53 7.87 -40.26
CA SER A 438 14.06 9.09 -39.66
C SER A 438 15.47 8.93 -39.05
N GLY A 439 16.22 7.93 -39.52
CA GLY A 439 17.59 7.62 -39.09
C GLY A 439 17.67 6.87 -37.77
N HIS A 440 18.88 6.58 -37.29
CA HIS A 440 19.10 5.78 -36.08
C HIS A 440 18.51 6.46 -34.82
N PRO A 441 17.57 5.84 -34.08
CA PRO A 441 16.88 6.49 -32.96
C PRO A 441 17.80 6.98 -31.84
N PHE A 442 18.91 6.28 -31.56
CA PHE A 442 19.90 6.75 -30.57
C PHE A 442 20.65 8.04 -30.94
N ARG A 443 20.47 8.56 -32.16
CA ARG A 443 20.97 9.88 -32.55
C ARG A 443 19.95 11.01 -32.28
N LYS A 444 18.75 10.69 -31.79
CA LYS A 444 17.68 11.64 -31.52
C LYS A 444 17.64 12.01 -30.03
N SER A 445 17.61 13.30 -29.74
CA SER A 445 17.29 13.81 -28.40
C SER A 445 15.81 13.60 -28.07
N LEU A 446 15.40 13.75 -26.80
CA LEU A 446 13.97 13.61 -26.46
C LEU A 446 13.06 14.59 -27.21
N ALA A 447 13.57 15.79 -27.55
CA ALA A 447 12.82 16.75 -28.37
C ALA A 447 12.47 16.21 -29.77
N GLN A 448 13.31 15.31 -30.31
CA GLN A 448 13.19 14.77 -31.66
C GLN A 448 12.61 13.35 -31.68
N LEU A 449 12.88 12.56 -30.64
CA LEU A 449 12.47 11.17 -30.53
C LEU A 449 10.95 11.05 -30.47
N ARG A 450 10.39 10.06 -31.15
CA ARG A 450 8.96 9.75 -31.16
C ARG A 450 8.74 8.28 -30.81
N ILE A 451 7.61 8.01 -30.17
CA ILE A 451 7.16 6.64 -29.93
C ILE A 451 6.97 5.94 -31.27
N GLY A 452 7.52 4.73 -31.39
CA GLY A 452 7.54 3.98 -32.65
C GLY A 452 8.78 4.21 -33.52
N ASP A 453 9.68 5.14 -33.16
CA ASP A 453 10.99 5.25 -33.83
C ASP A 453 11.78 3.95 -33.69
N THR A 454 12.25 3.39 -34.80
CA THR A 454 12.80 2.03 -34.85
C THR A 454 14.15 1.97 -35.57
N VAL A 455 15.04 1.12 -35.06
CA VAL A 455 16.19 0.59 -35.82
C VAL A 455 16.05 -0.92 -35.97
N ALA A 456 16.32 -1.43 -37.17
CA ALA A 456 16.51 -2.85 -37.44
C ALA A 456 17.97 -3.06 -37.86
N ALA A 457 18.65 -4.04 -37.26
CA ALA A 457 20.06 -4.31 -37.48
C ALA A 457 20.36 -5.81 -37.49
N GLY A 458 21.44 -6.20 -38.18
CA GLY A 458 21.81 -7.59 -38.46
C GLY A 458 21.91 -7.87 -39.97
N PRO A 459 22.07 -9.14 -40.37
CA PRO A 459 22.24 -10.31 -39.51
C PRO A 459 23.63 -10.39 -38.84
N ARG A 460 23.71 -11.05 -37.68
CA ARG A 460 24.97 -11.49 -37.05
C ARG A 460 24.93 -12.99 -36.84
N ARG A 461 25.79 -13.72 -37.54
CA ARG A 461 25.95 -15.17 -37.38
C ARG A 461 26.55 -15.52 -36.02
N VAL A 462 25.98 -16.52 -35.35
CA VAL A 462 26.49 -17.09 -34.10
C VAL A 462 27.33 -18.31 -34.43
N SER A 463 28.59 -18.34 -34.02
CA SER A 463 29.48 -19.48 -34.22
C SER A 463 29.70 -20.28 -32.94
N LEU A 464 30.25 -21.49 -33.05
CA LEU A 464 30.66 -22.27 -31.89
C LEU A 464 31.78 -21.56 -31.11
N ASP A 465 32.72 -20.94 -31.82
CA ASP A 465 33.80 -20.15 -31.25
C ASP A 465 33.28 -18.97 -30.41
N ASP A 466 32.18 -18.32 -30.84
CA ASP A 466 31.53 -17.26 -30.05
C ASP A 466 31.01 -17.80 -28.71
N ILE A 467 30.38 -18.98 -28.74
CA ILE A 467 29.82 -19.65 -27.56
C ILE A 467 30.93 -20.07 -26.61
N GLU A 468 32.00 -20.69 -27.13
CA GLU A 468 33.15 -21.12 -26.33
C GLU A 468 33.89 -19.93 -25.73
N ARG A 469 34.16 -18.90 -26.54
CA ARG A 469 34.80 -17.67 -26.05
C ARG A 469 33.96 -16.98 -24.99
N PHE A 470 32.64 -16.89 -25.18
CA PHE A 470 31.77 -16.29 -24.18
C PHE A 470 31.75 -17.11 -22.89
N ALA A 471 31.71 -18.44 -22.98
CA ALA A 471 31.80 -19.34 -21.82
C ALA A 471 33.12 -19.19 -21.06
N GLU A 472 34.24 -19.07 -21.78
CA GLU A 472 35.55 -18.85 -21.16
C GLU A 472 35.67 -17.47 -20.52
N PHE A 473 35.22 -16.44 -21.22
CA PHE A 473 35.32 -15.05 -20.78
C PHE A 473 34.44 -14.75 -19.57
N THR A 474 33.21 -15.28 -19.55
CA THR A 474 32.25 -15.07 -18.46
C THR A 474 32.36 -16.09 -17.35
N GLY A 475 32.97 -17.24 -17.62
CA GLY A 475 33.00 -18.41 -16.73
C GLY A 475 31.74 -19.28 -16.82
N ASP A 476 30.73 -18.90 -17.61
CA ASP A 476 29.52 -19.70 -17.80
C ASP A 476 29.78 -20.89 -18.75
N ARG A 477 30.29 -21.98 -18.19
CA ARG A 477 30.53 -23.25 -18.89
C ARG A 477 29.38 -24.25 -18.74
N PHE A 478 28.14 -23.77 -18.61
CA PHE A 478 26.97 -24.63 -18.50
C PHE A 478 26.92 -25.67 -19.64
N TYR A 479 26.52 -26.91 -19.31
CA TYR A 479 26.66 -28.06 -20.20
C TYR A 479 25.97 -27.86 -21.54
N ALA A 480 24.80 -27.20 -21.57
CA ALA A 480 24.05 -26.95 -22.80
C ALA A 480 24.81 -26.07 -23.81
N HIS A 481 25.86 -25.37 -23.37
CA HIS A 481 26.71 -24.53 -24.20
C HIS A 481 28.05 -25.16 -24.53
N MET A 482 28.50 -26.18 -23.78
CA MET A 482 29.89 -26.66 -23.81
C MET A 482 30.04 -28.17 -24.06
N ASP A 483 29.00 -28.96 -23.83
CA ASP A 483 29.02 -30.42 -23.97
C ASP A 483 27.90 -30.86 -24.91
N SER A 484 28.27 -31.38 -26.08
CA SER A 484 27.34 -31.79 -27.12
C SER A 484 26.48 -33.00 -26.73
N ASP A 485 27.04 -33.95 -26.00
CA ASP A 485 26.32 -35.17 -25.63
C ASP A 485 25.35 -34.88 -24.49
N ALA A 486 25.79 -34.10 -23.49
CA ALA A 486 24.92 -33.63 -22.42
C ALA A 486 23.81 -32.69 -22.93
N ALA A 487 24.11 -31.82 -23.90
CA ALA A 487 23.11 -30.96 -24.52
C ALA A 487 22.04 -31.75 -25.27
N ARG A 488 22.41 -32.79 -26.03
CA ARG A 488 21.46 -33.68 -26.73
C ARG A 488 20.66 -34.58 -25.80
N ALA A 489 21.21 -34.92 -24.64
CA ALA A 489 20.49 -35.67 -23.62
C ALA A 489 19.38 -34.82 -22.95
N ASN A 490 19.42 -33.50 -23.11
CA ASN A 490 18.38 -32.60 -22.62
C ASN A 490 17.13 -32.68 -23.53
N PRO A 491 15.91 -32.76 -22.97
CA PRO A 491 14.68 -32.89 -23.78
C PRO A 491 14.33 -31.65 -24.62
N PHE A 492 15.04 -30.53 -24.46
CA PHE A 492 14.74 -29.25 -25.12
C PHE A 492 15.72 -28.85 -26.22
N PHE A 493 16.87 -29.51 -26.34
CA PHE A 493 17.94 -29.08 -27.25
C PHE A 493 18.43 -30.23 -28.15
N ASP A 494 18.65 -29.91 -29.42
CA ASP A 494 19.16 -30.87 -30.42
C ASP A 494 20.70 -30.90 -30.46
N GLY A 495 21.35 -30.10 -29.61
CA GLY A 495 22.79 -29.91 -29.54
C GLY A 495 23.17 -28.69 -28.70
N ARG A 496 24.44 -28.30 -28.75
CA ARG A 496 24.92 -27.10 -28.05
C ARG A 496 24.19 -25.86 -28.57
N VAL A 497 23.74 -25.01 -27.66
CA VAL A 497 23.06 -23.74 -27.96
C VAL A 497 23.89 -22.58 -27.47
N ALA A 498 23.64 -21.38 -28.01
CA ALA A 498 24.27 -20.16 -27.54
C ALA A 498 23.72 -19.72 -26.17
N HIS A 499 24.56 -19.04 -25.38
CA HIS A 499 24.13 -18.42 -24.13
C HIS A 499 23.06 -17.36 -24.39
N GLY A 500 22.03 -17.31 -23.54
CA GLY A 500 21.07 -16.21 -23.58
C GLY A 500 21.73 -14.84 -23.48
N TYR A 501 22.70 -14.69 -22.57
CA TYR A 501 23.44 -13.44 -22.40
C TYR A 501 24.35 -13.09 -23.58
N LEU A 502 24.82 -14.09 -24.33
CA LEU A 502 25.53 -13.86 -25.59
C LEU A 502 24.59 -13.27 -26.64
N ILE A 503 23.37 -13.79 -26.76
CA ILE A 503 22.33 -13.25 -27.65
C ILE A 503 22.05 -11.78 -27.32
N VAL A 504 21.84 -11.45 -26.04
CA VAL A 504 21.59 -10.07 -25.59
C VAL A 504 22.80 -9.16 -25.88
N SER A 505 24.01 -9.64 -25.65
CA SER A 505 25.25 -8.90 -25.93
C SER A 505 25.42 -8.62 -27.42
N PHE A 506 25.11 -9.60 -28.27
CA PHE A 506 25.14 -9.46 -29.72
C PHE A 506 24.07 -8.51 -30.22
N ALA A 507 22.84 -8.61 -29.71
CA ALA A 507 21.77 -7.68 -30.02
C ALA A 507 22.15 -6.23 -29.65
N ALA A 508 22.69 -5.99 -28.45
CA ALA A 508 23.19 -4.68 -28.05
C ALA A 508 24.29 -4.18 -29.00
N GLY A 509 25.24 -5.04 -29.37
CA GLY A 509 26.27 -4.69 -30.36
C GLY A 509 25.73 -4.36 -31.76
N LEU A 510 24.48 -4.74 -32.08
CA LEU A 510 23.82 -4.45 -33.35
C LEU A 510 23.03 -3.14 -33.32
N PHE A 511 22.30 -2.84 -32.24
CA PHE A 511 21.43 -1.66 -32.18
C PHE A 511 22.04 -0.43 -31.48
N VAL A 512 23.14 -0.58 -30.74
CA VAL A 512 23.76 0.55 -30.02
C VAL A 512 24.56 1.40 -31.02
N GLN A 513 24.30 2.71 -31.02
CA GLN A 513 25.12 3.67 -31.74
C GLN A 513 26.39 4.01 -30.93
N PRO A 514 27.60 3.74 -31.45
CA PRO A 514 28.84 3.94 -30.70
C PRO A 514 29.35 5.39 -30.63
N ASP A 515 28.93 6.24 -31.57
CA ASP A 515 29.34 7.66 -31.59
C ASP A 515 28.70 8.45 -30.43
N PRO A 516 29.38 9.47 -29.88
CA PRO A 516 28.78 10.38 -28.90
C PRO A 516 27.44 10.94 -29.39
N GLY A 517 26.43 10.85 -28.54
CA GLY A 517 25.05 11.15 -28.90
C GLY A 517 24.17 11.48 -27.70
N PRO A 518 22.86 11.70 -27.95
CA PRO A 518 21.89 12.06 -26.91
C PRO A 518 21.64 10.95 -25.88
N VAL A 519 21.95 9.69 -26.18
CA VAL A 519 21.84 8.59 -25.22
C VAL A 519 23.00 8.68 -24.22
N LEU A 520 22.66 8.97 -22.96
CA LEU A 520 23.64 9.22 -21.89
C LEU A 520 24.06 7.94 -21.18
N ALA A 521 23.10 7.04 -20.96
CA ALA A 521 23.35 5.76 -20.28
C ALA A 521 22.32 4.73 -20.73
N ASN A 522 22.78 3.50 -20.96
CA ASN A 522 21.93 2.31 -20.97
C ASN A 522 22.11 1.63 -19.62
N TYR A 523 21.10 1.72 -18.75
CA TYR A 523 21.26 1.42 -17.32
C TYR A 523 20.47 0.20 -16.85
N GLY A 524 19.60 -0.36 -17.70
CA GLY A 524 18.73 -1.44 -17.27
C GLY A 524 18.09 -2.22 -18.40
N LEU A 525 17.69 -3.44 -18.06
CA LEU A 525 16.88 -4.32 -18.88
C LEU A 525 15.67 -4.78 -18.05
N GLU A 526 14.49 -4.76 -18.65
CA GLU A 526 13.26 -5.30 -18.05
C GLU A 526 12.68 -6.41 -18.92
N ASN A 527 11.87 -7.29 -18.33
CA ASN A 527 11.04 -8.26 -19.05
C ASN A 527 11.79 -9.22 -20.01
N LEU A 528 13.08 -9.49 -19.76
CA LEU A 528 13.87 -10.40 -20.61
C LEU A 528 13.31 -11.82 -20.61
N ARG A 529 13.03 -12.34 -21.81
CA ARG A 529 12.62 -13.72 -22.08
C ARG A 529 13.38 -14.28 -23.26
N PHE A 530 13.86 -15.51 -23.12
CA PHE A 530 14.38 -16.32 -24.22
C PHE A 530 13.27 -17.26 -24.68
N LEU A 531 12.84 -17.11 -25.93
CA LEU A 531 11.65 -17.76 -26.48
C LEU A 531 12.00 -19.02 -27.28
N ALA A 532 13.21 -19.09 -27.83
CA ALA A 532 13.71 -20.23 -28.57
C ALA A 532 15.23 -20.35 -28.44
N PRO A 533 15.79 -21.57 -28.49
CA PRO A 533 17.23 -21.76 -28.55
C PRO A 533 17.80 -21.17 -29.84
N VAL A 534 19.05 -20.72 -29.76
CA VAL A 534 19.86 -20.27 -30.88
C VAL A 534 21.02 -21.24 -31.02
N TYR A 535 21.17 -21.85 -32.18
CA TYR A 535 22.18 -22.85 -32.45
C TYR A 535 23.40 -22.25 -33.17
N PRO A 536 24.59 -22.86 -33.06
CA PRO A 536 25.72 -22.52 -33.91
C PRO A 536 25.33 -22.56 -35.38
N GLY A 537 25.55 -21.45 -36.08
CA GLY A 537 25.17 -21.25 -37.48
C GLY A 537 23.95 -20.36 -37.68
N ASP A 538 23.11 -20.16 -36.66
CA ASP A 538 21.97 -19.25 -36.72
C ASP A 538 22.42 -17.79 -36.87
N GLU A 539 21.58 -16.98 -37.52
CA GLU A 539 21.81 -15.55 -37.71
C GLU A 539 20.82 -14.73 -36.91
N LEU A 540 21.32 -13.81 -36.09
CA LEU A 540 20.51 -12.92 -35.26
C LEU A 540 20.29 -11.58 -35.94
N SER A 541 19.03 -11.15 -35.99
CA SER A 541 18.65 -9.77 -36.28
C SER A 541 17.92 -9.19 -35.06
N VAL A 542 18.03 -7.88 -34.87
CA VAL A 542 17.35 -7.17 -33.78
C VAL A 542 16.55 -6.01 -34.34
N THR A 543 15.33 -5.86 -33.82
CA THR A 543 14.53 -4.64 -33.98
C THR A 543 14.38 -3.97 -32.63
N LEU A 544 14.80 -2.71 -32.54
CA LEU A 544 14.68 -1.88 -31.35
C LEU A 544 13.73 -0.73 -31.64
N THR A 545 12.64 -0.61 -30.88
CA THR A 545 11.60 0.42 -31.09
C THR A 545 11.41 1.28 -29.85
N CYS A 546 11.32 2.60 -30.01
CA CYS A 546 11.04 3.53 -28.92
C CYS A 546 9.64 3.25 -28.36
N LYS A 547 9.58 2.68 -27.16
CA LYS A 547 8.34 2.19 -26.55
C LYS A 547 7.65 3.24 -25.71
N GLN A 548 8.40 3.96 -24.89
CA GLN A 548 7.86 4.97 -23.99
C GLN A 548 8.91 6.03 -23.72
N ILE A 549 8.45 7.29 -23.63
CA ILE A 549 9.30 8.44 -23.33
C ILE A 549 8.78 9.07 -22.03
N MET A 550 9.65 9.24 -21.04
CA MET A 550 9.36 9.81 -19.73
C MET A 550 10.35 10.93 -19.40
N PRO A 551 10.07 12.18 -19.79
CA PRO A 551 10.92 13.32 -19.46
C PRO A 551 10.96 13.51 -17.94
N ARG A 552 12.14 13.73 -17.36
CA ARG A 552 12.25 14.18 -15.96
C ARG A 552 12.02 15.69 -15.90
N GLU A 553 11.24 16.17 -14.95
CA GLU A 553 10.98 17.60 -14.82
C GLU A 553 12.25 18.36 -14.38
N ASP A 554 12.93 17.87 -13.35
CA ASP A 554 14.06 18.54 -12.68
C ASP A 554 15.45 18.22 -13.29
N ALA A 555 15.52 17.76 -14.54
CA ALA A 555 16.79 17.40 -15.18
C ALA A 555 16.81 17.68 -16.69
N ASP A 556 18.00 17.81 -17.29
CA ASP A 556 18.19 18.00 -18.74
C ASP A 556 18.12 16.69 -19.54
N TYR A 557 17.62 15.61 -18.93
CA TYR A 557 17.42 14.30 -19.54
C TYR A 557 16.08 13.70 -19.12
N GLY A 558 15.74 12.55 -19.70
CA GLY A 558 14.60 11.73 -19.32
C GLY A 558 14.88 10.27 -19.58
N GLU A 559 13.92 9.42 -19.19
CA GLU A 559 13.99 7.98 -19.37
C GLU A 559 13.28 7.60 -20.67
N VAL A 560 13.91 6.73 -21.45
CA VAL A 560 13.31 6.11 -22.63
C VAL A 560 13.38 4.60 -22.47
N ARG A 561 12.22 3.97 -22.58
CA ARG A 561 12.07 2.53 -22.67
C ARG A 561 11.99 2.13 -24.13
N TRP A 562 12.72 1.09 -24.50
CA TRP A 562 12.74 0.56 -25.85
C TRP A 562 12.27 -0.89 -25.84
N ASP A 563 11.48 -1.27 -26.83
CA ASP A 563 11.07 -2.65 -27.08
C ASP A 563 12.11 -3.30 -28.00
N ALA A 564 12.81 -4.32 -27.50
CA ALA A 564 13.82 -5.07 -28.25
C ALA A 564 13.29 -6.46 -28.61
N GLU A 565 13.22 -6.74 -29.90
CA GLU A 565 12.87 -8.06 -30.45
C GLU A 565 14.07 -8.63 -31.20
N VAL A 566 14.55 -9.80 -30.79
CA VAL A 566 15.61 -10.54 -31.48
C VAL A 566 15.00 -11.71 -32.21
N SER A 567 15.29 -11.85 -33.51
CA SER A 567 14.81 -12.94 -34.35
C SER A 567 15.96 -13.67 -35.04
N ASN A 568 15.73 -14.93 -35.39
CA ASN A 568 16.65 -15.70 -36.22
C ASN A 568 16.44 -15.43 -37.74
N GLN A 569 17.18 -16.15 -38.58
CA GLN A 569 17.08 -16.11 -40.05
C GLN A 569 15.68 -16.43 -40.61
N ASP A 570 14.86 -17.20 -39.89
CA ASP A 570 13.51 -17.59 -40.30
C ASP A 570 12.45 -16.56 -39.83
N GLY A 571 12.88 -15.46 -39.21
CA GLY A 571 11.98 -14.48 -38.58
C GLY A 571 11.34 -14.98 -37.29
N LYS A 572 11.78 -16.12 -36.74
CA LYS A 572 11.30 -16.63 -35.44
C LYS A 572 11.92 -15.80 -34.33
N GLN A 573 11.10 -15.27 -33.43
CA GLN A 573 11.57 -14.52 -32.27
C GLN A 573 12.29 -15.46 -31.29
N VAL A 574 13.54 -15.14 -30.96
CA VAL A 574 14.40 -15.92 -30.07
C VAL A 574 14.57 -15.25 -28.70
N ALA A 575 14.49 -13.92 -28.63
CA ALA A 575 14.49 -13.18 -27.38
C ALA A 575 13.65 -11.90 -27.50
N THR A 576 13.10 -11.46 -26.35
CA THR A 576 12.39 -10.18 -26.22
C THR A 576 12.68 -9.56 -24.87
N TYR A 577 12.83 -8.24 -24.82
CA TYR A 577 13.10 -7.49 -23.59
C TYR A 577 12.87 -6.00 -23.78
N ASP A 578 12.78 -5.27 -22.67
CA ASP A 578 12.81 -3.82 -22.68
C ASP A 578 14.23 -3.31 -22.35
N VAL A 579 14.71 -2.30 -23.07
CA VAL A 579 15.96 -1.58 -22.76
C VAL A 579 15.62 -0.25 -22.11
N LEU A 580 16.27 0.08 -20.99
CA LEU A 580 16.09 1.33 -20.27
C LEU A 580 17.29 2.25 -20.47
N THR A 581 17.02 3.45 -20.99
CA THR A 581 18.06 4.44 -21.30
C THR A 581 17.75 5.81 -20.71
N LEU A 582 18.79 6.54 -20.33
CA LEU A 582 18.73 7.97 -20.07
C LEU A 582 19.09 8.71 -21.35
N VAL A 583 18.24 9.63 -21.79
CA VAL A 583 18.40 10.38 -23.04
C VAL A 583 18.28 11.87 -22.77
N ALA A 584 19.22 12.66 -23.30
CA ALA A 584 19.23 14.10 -23.17
C ALA A 584 17.99 14.75 -23.82
N LYS A 585 17.46 15.80 -23.19
CA LYS A 585 16.32 16.56 -23.71
C LYS A 585 16.63 17.25 -25.04
N GLN A 586 17.84 17.80 -25.15
CA GLN A 586 18.40 18.41 -26.35
C GLN A 586 19.81 17.86 -26.59
N TRP A 587 20.23 17.81 -27.86
CA TRP A 587 21.58 17.40 -28.23
C TRP A 587 22.06 18.12 -29.50
N PRO A 588 23.28 18.69 -29.52
CA PRO A 588 24.20 18.79 -28.37
C PRO A 588 23.64 19.72 -27.26
N PRO A 589 24.13 19.65 -26.02
CA PRO A 589 23.58 20.43 -24.89
C PRO A 589 23.65 21.94 -25.16
N ALA A 590 22.70 22.72 -24.63
CA ALA A 590 22.74 24.17 -24.77
C ALA A 590 24.02 24.74 -24.13
N GLY A 591 24.90 25.34 -24.94
CA GLY A 591 26.17 25.93 -24.50
C GLY A 591 27.43 25.07 -24.74
N SER A 592 27.30 23.94 -25.44
CA SER A 592 28.44 23.13 -25.92
C SER A 592 29.09 23.67 -27.20
#